data_AF-A0A4U9D1F9-F1
#
_entry.id   AF-A0A4U9D1F9-F1
#
_cell.length_a   1.000
_cell.length_b   1.000
_cell.length_c   1.000
_cell.angle_alpha   90.00
_cell.angle_beta   90.00
_cell.angle_gamma   90.00
#
_symmetry.space_group_name_H-M   'P 1'
#
loop_
_entity.id
_entity.type
_entity.pdbx_description
1 polymer ?
#
loop_
_entity_poly.entity_id
_entity_poly.type
_entity_poly.pdbx_seq_one_letter_code
_entity_poly.pdbx_strand_id
1 'polypeptide(L)'
;MVHFSRLAGVDIAPDDSAIRLTNGAEIQFMGEQHTLAACNGNAYVSEYAWADKPANMFKVAKGISAHKNCRFTAYTSPSPSDEAYALWSSEKPDNQQRLSAYSALQQGSTILNLPDIEAEFSKEDFNMLFSAIWPQENSEVAK
;
A
#
# COMPACT_ATOMS: atom_id res chain seq x y z
N MET A 1 -12.29 5.08 -5.87
CA MET A 1 -11.41 4.32 -6.78
C MET A 1 -11.90 4.25 -8.25
N VAL A 2 -12.99 4.95 -8.64
CA VAL A 2 -13.53 4.94 -10.03
C VAL A 2 -13.05 6.15 -10.87
N HIS A 3 -12.43 7.15 -10.24
CA HIS A 3 -12.04 8.39 -10.91
C HIS A 3 -10.75 8.30 -11.72
N PHE A 4 -9.73 7.58 -11.23
CA PHE A 4 -8.42 7.51 -11.90
C PHE A 4 -8.45 6.64 -13.16
N SER A 5 -9.14 5.50 -13.11
CA SER A 5 -9.31 4.61 -14.25
C SER A 5 -9.96 5.31 -15.45
N ARG A 6 -11.01 6.11 -15.19
CA ARG A 6 -11.69 6.89 -16.23
C ARG A 6 -10.80 7.97 -16.85
N LEU A 7 -9.93 8.61 -16.06
CA LEU A 7 -8.94 9.57 -16.55
C LEU A 7 -7.87 8.92 -17.44
N ALA A 8 -7.51 7.67 -17.15
CA ALA A 8 -6.57 6.89 -17.97
C ALA A 8 -7.22 6.26 -19.23
N GLY A 9 -8.50 6.54 -19.50
CA GLY A 9 -9.24 5.93 -20.63
C GLY A 9 -9.60 4.46 -20.40
N VAL A 10 -9.53 3.97 -19.17
CA VAL A 10 -9.88 2.62 -18.78
C VAL A 10 -11.28 2.64 -18.18
N ASP A 11 -12.25 2.08 -18.92
CA ASP A 11 -13.61 1.90 -18.43
C ASP A 11 -13.66 0.64 -17.55
N ILE A 12 -13.52 0.84 -16.24
CA ILE A 12 -13.74 -0.24 -15.27
C ILE A 12 -15.22 -0.23 -14.98
N ALA A 13 -15.93 -1.22 -15.53
CA ALA A 13 -17.35 -1.38 -15.27
C ALA A 13 -17.56 -1.49 -13.74
N PRO A 14 -18.55 -0.78 -13.18
CA PRO A 14 -18.76 -0.72 -11.73
C PRO A 14 -19.21 -2.06 -11.12
N ASP A 15 -19.43 -3.09 -11.93
CA ASP A 15 -19.72 -4.46 -11.54
C ASP A 15 -18.47 -5.35 -11.65
N ASP A 16 -18.10 -5.99 -10.53
CA ASP A 16 -17.45 -7.30 -10.28
C ASP A 16 -16.66 -8.04 -11.39
N SER A 17 -16.22 -7.34 -12.43
CA SER A 17 -15.60 -7.92 -13.60
C SER A 17 -14.10 -7.89 -13.39
N ALA A 18 -13.57 -9.05 -13.03
CA ALA A 18 -12.15 -9.30 -13.07
C ALA A 18 -11.58 -8.85 -14.42
N ILE A 19 -10.49 -8.09 -14.40
CA ILE A 19 -9.70 -7.85 -15.61
C ILE A 19 -9.06 -9.19 -15.97
N ARG A 20 -9.55 -9.82 -17.04
CA ARG A 20 -9.04 -11.08 -17.57
C ARG A 20 -7.90 -10.83 -18.54
N LEU A 21 -6.75 -11.47 -18.29
CA LEU A 21 -5.59 -11.44 -19.16
C LEU A 21 -5.65 -12.59 -20.18
N THR A 22 -4.88 -12.49 -21.26
CA THR A 22 -4.85 -13.48 -22.36
C THR A 22 -4.41 -14.88 -21.94
N ASN A 23 -3.71 -14.99 -20.80
CA ASN A 23 -3.29 -16.25 -20.20
C ASN A 23 -4.31 -16.82 -19.20
N GLY A 24 -5.50 -16.20 -19.08
CA GLY A 24 -6.57 -16.62 -18.15
C GLY A 24 -6.42 -16.11 -16.72
N ALA A 25 -5.36 -15.36 -16.39
CA ALA A 25 -5.24 -14.73 -15.08
C ALA A 25 -6.27 -13.59 -14.90
N GLU A 26 -6.66 -13.35 -13.66
CA GLU A 26 -7.67 -12.37 -13.28
C GLU A 26 -7.09 -11.35 -12.28
N ILE A 27 -7.39 -10.07 -12.49
CA ILE A 27 -7.14 -8.99 -11.53
C ILE A 27 -8.50 -8.48 -11.05
N GLN A 28 -8.75 -8.55 -9.74
CA GLN A 28 -9.98 -8.10 -9.12
C GLN A 28 -9.68 -7.00 -8.10
N PHE A 29 -10.45 -5.92 -8.13
CA PHE A 29 -10.36 -4.85 -7.14
C PHE A 29 -11.41 -5.09 -6.07
N MET A 30 -10.94 -5.19 -4.82
CA MET A 30 -11.77 -5.57 -3.69
C MET A 30 -11.72 -4.48 -2.62
N GLY A 31 -12.89 -3.95 -2.27
CA GLY A 31 -13.09 -3.02 -1.15
C GLY A 31 -13.73 -3.69 0.07
N GLU A 32 -13.92 -2.91 1.14
CA GLU A 32 -14.46 -3.38 2.42
C GLU A 32 -15.87 -3.97 2.34
N GLN A 33 -16.66 -3.56 1.34
CA GLN A 33 -18.04 -4.00 1.14
C GLN A 33 -18.16 -5.29 0.31
N HIS A 34 -17.05 -5.81 -0.24
CA HIS A 34 -17.07 -7.01 -1.06
C HIS A 34 -17.02 -8.27 -0.19
N THR A 35 -17.74 -9.32 -0.61
CA THR A 35 -17.55 -10.65 -0.03
C THR A 35 -16.28 -11.27 -0.60
N LEU A 36 -15.31 -11.52 0.28
CA LEU A 36 -14.00 -12.09 -0.09
C LEU A 36 -13.92 -13.60 0.15
N ALA A 37 -15.07 -14.22 0.39
CA ALA A 37 -15.17 -15.67 0.52
C ALA A 37 -14.85 -16.35 -0.81
N ALA A 38 -14.06 -17.43 -0.76
CA ALA A 38 -13.55 -18.19 -1.91
C ALA A 38 -12.52 -17.48 -2.82
N CYS A 39 -12.19 -16.20 -2.58
CA CYS A 39 -11.07 -15.54 -3.23
C CYS A 39 -9.76 -16.24 -2.86
N ASN A 40 -8.94 -16.55 -3.87
CA ASN A 40 -7.62 -17.13 -3.70
C ASN A 40 -6.67 -16.60 -4.78
N GLY A 41 -5.41 -16.36 -4.42
CA GLY A 41 -4.41 -15.79 -5.33
C GLY A 41 -3.38 -14.91 -4.63
N ASN A 42 -2.59 -14.18 -5.42
CA ASN A 42 -1.76 -13.12 -4.87
C ASN A 42 -2.65 -12.00 -4.32
N ALA A 43 -2.34 -11.50 -3.14
CA ALA A 43 -3.07 -10.42 -2.49
C ALA A 43 -2.20 -9.17 -2.40
N TYR A 44 -2.74 -8.03 -2.84
CA TYR A 44 -2.09 -6.73 -2.77
C TYR A 44 -2.95 -5.79 -1.92
N VAL A 45 -2.35 -5.23 -0.86
CA VAL A 45 -3.03 -4.28 0.03
C VAL A 45 -2.37 -2.92 -0.09
N SER A 46 -3.12 -1.94 -0.58
CA SER A 46 -2.69 -0.54 -0.71
C SER A 46 -3.04 0.29 0.52
N GLU A 47 -2.17 1.24 0.88
CA GLU A 47 -2.42 2.29 1.87
C GLU A 47 -3.02 1.79 3.18
N TYR A 48 -2.57 0.62 3.65
CA TYR A 48 -3.14 0.00 4.84
C TYR A 48 -3.01 0.90 6.08
N ALA A 49 -1.97 1.74 6.17
CA ALA A 49 -1.76 2.58 7.34
C ALA A 49 -2.81 3.69 7.50
N TRP A 50 -3.59 3.95 6.45
CA TRP A 50 -4.66 4.93 6.41
C TRP A 50 -6.06 4.30 6.47
N ALA A 51 -6.14 2.97 6.60
CA ALA A 51 -7.40 2.27 6.76
C ALA A 51 -7.90 2.33 8.21
N ASP A 52 -9.22 2.25 8.40
CA ASP A 52 -9.84 2.21 9.73
C ASP A 52 -9.45 0.94 10.52
N LYS A 53 -9.17 -0.17 9.81
CA LYS A 53 -8.92 -1.50 10.41
C LYS A 53 -7.81 -2.27 9.67
N PRO A 54 -6.54 -1.84 9.75
CA PRO A 54 -5.44 -2.44 9.00
C PRO A 54 -5.20 -3.91 9.33
N ALA A 55 -5.36 -4.34 10.58
CA ALA A 55 -5.21 -5.76 10.93
C ALA A 55 -6.24 -6.66 10.25
N ASN A 56 -7.48 -6.16 10.05
CA ASN A 56 -8.51 -6.90 9.32
C ASN A 56 -8.14 -7.05 7.84
N MET A 57 -7.60 -6.01 7.20
CA MET A 57 -7.12 -6.09 5.82
C MET A 57 -6.02 -7.15 5.70
N PHE A 58 -5.04 -7.15 6.60
CA PHE A 58 -3.95 -8.15 6.62
C PHE A 58 -4.49 -9.57 6.83
N LYS A 59 -5.44 -9.75 7.75
CA LYS A 59 -6.05 -11.04 8.02
C LYS A 59 -6.72 -11.61 6.76
N VAL A 60 -7.50 -10.80 6.06
CA VAL A 60 -8.17 -11.24 4.83
C VAL A 60 -7.16 -11.50 3.71
N ALA A 61 -6.20 -10.60 3.49
CA ALA A 61 -5.17 -10.77 2.47
C ALA A 61 -4.33 -12.04 2.69
N LYS A 62 -3.94 -12.34 3.94
CA LYS A 62 -3.26 -13.59 4.31
C LYS A 62 -4.14 -14.82 4.06
N GLY A 63 -5.46 -14.72 4.22
CA GLY A 63 -6.40 -15.78 3.87
C GLY A 63 -6.47 -16.03 2.36
N ILE A 64 -6.61 -14.97 1.55
CA ILE A 64 -6.63 -15.05 0.08
C ILE A 64 -5.34 -15.66 -0.48
N SER A 65 -4.20 -15.33 0.15
CA SER A 65 -2.87 -15.76 -0.30
C SER A 65 -2.32 -16.99 0.44
N ALA A 66 -3.17 -17.76 1.11
CA ALA A 66 -2.73 -18.89 1.94
C ALA A 66 -2.12 -20.06 1.15
N HIS A 67 -2.30 -20.11 -0.17
CA HIS A 67 -1.70 -21.16 -1.01
C HIS A 67 -0.19 -20.97 -1.14
N LYS A 68 0.58 -22.07 -1.15
CA LYS A 68 2.06 -22.08 -1.14
C LYS A 68 2.72 -21.19 -2.21
N ASN A 69 2.09 -21.05 -3.38
CA ASN A 69 2.63 -20.29 -4.51
C ASN A 69 2.05 -18.87 -4.62
N CYS A 70 1.18 -18.47 -3.69
CA CYS A 70 0.62 -17.13 -3.62
C CYS A 70 1.47 -16.23 -2.71
N ARG A 71 1.44 -14.93 -2.97
CA ARG A 71 2.15 -13.92 -2.20
C ARG A 71 1.17 -12.89 -1.65
N PHE A 72 1.45 -12.42 -0.44
CA PHE A 72 0.85 -11.22 0.12
C PHE A 72 1.88 -10.08 0.05
N THR A 73 1.48 -8.99 -0.59
CA THR A 73 2.27 -7.75 -0.64
C THR A 73 1.43 -6.60 -0.12
N ALA A 74 1.92 -5.91 0.91
CA ALA A 74 1.32 -4.67 1.41
C ALA A 74 2.24 -3.49 1.10
N TYR A 75 1.66 -2.34 0.77
CA TYR A 75 2.38 -1.09 0.58
C TYR A 75 1.54 0.05 1.14
N THR A 76 2.22 1.08 1.64
CA THR A 76 1.59 2.25 2.26
C THR A 76 2.60 3.38 2.34
N SER A 77 2.09 4.61 2.41
CA SER A 77 2.81 5.67 3.11
C SER A 77 2.67 5.49 4.63
N PRO A 78 3.72 5.75 5.44
CA PRO A 78 3.60 5.81 6.89
C PRO A 78 2.47 6.73 7.36
N SER A 79 1.92 6.43 8.54
CA SER A 79 0.84 7.22 9.14
C SER A 79 0.99 7.34 10.67
N PRO A 80 0.20 8.21 11.32
CA PRO A 80 0.13 8.29 12.78
C PRO A 80 -0.53 7.08 13.46
N SER A 81 -0.98 6.07 12.71
CA SER A 81 -1.66 4.89 13.27
C SER A 81 -0.68 3.94 13.99
N ASP A 82 -0.82 3.84 15.31
CA ASP A 82 -0.04 2.90 16.13
C ASP A 82 -0.27 1.44 15.73
N GLU A 83 -1.50 1.08 15.35
CA GLU A 83 -1.83 -0.27 14.88
C GLU A 83 -1.08 -0.60 13.58
N ALA A 84 -1.06 0.33 12.63
CA ALA A 84 -0.35 0.15 11.37
C ALA A 84 1.17 0.09 11.58
N TYR A 85 1.70 0.93 12.47
CA TYR A 85 3.12 0.89 12.82
C TYR A 85 3.48 -0.46 13.47
N ALA A 86 2.67 -0.98 14.38
CA ALA A 86 2.90 -2.29 15.00
C ALA A 86 2.88 -3.44 13.98
N LEU A 87 1.99 -3.39 12.98
CA LEU A 87 1.99 -4.36 11.88
C LEU A 87 3.26 -4.28 11.04
N TRP A 88 3.76 -3.06 10.77
CA TRP A 88 5.01 -2.85 10.06
C TRP A 88 6.21 -3.34 10.88
N SER A 89 6.39 -2.85 12.10
CA SER A 89 7.57 -3.06 12.93
C SER A 89 7.72 -4.50 13.43
N SER A 90 6.61 -5.26 13.52
CA SER A 90 6.65 -6.68 13.88
C SER A 90 7.04 -7.62 12.74
N GLU A 91 7.09 -7.13 11.50
CA GLU A 91 7.46 -7.94 10.34
C GLU A 91 8.97 -8.19 10.29
N LYS A 92 9.38 -9.28 9.65
CA LYS A 92 10.82 -9.60 9.53
C LYS A 92 11.55 -8.54 8.70
N PRO A 93 12.79 -8.17 9.05
CA PRO A 93 13.57 -7.22 8.25
C PRO A 93 13.68 -7.60 6.76
N ASP A 94 13.81 -8.89 6.45
CA ASP A 94 13.88 -9.39 5.06
C ASP A 94 12.59 -9.16 4.26
N ASN A 95 11.47 -8.93 4.94
CA ASN A 95 10.16 -8.66 4.35
C ASN A 95 9.81 -7.17 4.36
N GLN A 96 10.69 -6.32 4.89
CA GLN A 96 10.50 -4.87 4.96
C GLN A 96 11.33 -4.18 3.88
N GLN A 97 10.68 -3.34 3.10
CA GLN A 97 11.34 -2.46 2.13
C GLN A 97 10.85 -1.02 2.31
N ARG A 98 11.80 -0.07 2.37
CA ARG A 98 11.52 1.36 2.37
C ARG A 98 11.98 1.98 1.07
N LEU A 99 11.15 2.83 0.50
CA LEU A 99 11.47 3.63 -0.69
C LEU A 99 11.12 5.08 -0.38
N SER A 100 12.13 5.93 -0.32
CA SER A 100 11.95 7.38 -0.21
C SER A 100 11.93 8.03 -1.60
N ALA A 101 11.32 9.20 -1.71
CA ALA A 101 11.29 9.99 -2.92
C ALA A 101 12.71 10.39 -3.35
N TYR A 102 13.64 10.64 -2.41
CA TYR A 102 15.05 10.81 -2.72
C TYR A 102 15.70 9.56 -3.32
N SER A 103 15.44 8.38 -2.74
CA SER A 103 15.99 7.12 -3.28
C SER A 103 15.46 6.86 -4.70
N ALA A 104 14.19 7.19 -4.97
CA ALA A 104 13.61 7.10 -6.30
C ALA A 104 14.25 8.11 -7.28
N LEU A 105 14.50 9.34 -6.85
CA LEU A 105 15.19 10.35 -7.65
C LEU A 105 16.63 9.93 -7.97
N GLN A 106 17.36 9.38 -7.00
CA GLN A 106 18.72 8.85 -7.20
C GLN A 106 18.75 7.68 -8.19
N GLN A 107 17.66 6.92 -8.29
CA GLN A 107 17.48 5.87 -9.30
C GLN A 107 16.99 6.41 -10.66
N GLY A 108 16.87 7.73 -10.81
CA GLY A 108 16.51 8.39 -12.06
C GLY A 108 15.00 8.59 -12.26
N SER A 109 14.17 8.42 -11.24
CA SER A 109 12.74 8.74 -11.33
C SER A 109 12.53 10.24 -11.51
N THR A 110 11.71 10.60 -12.49
CA THR A 110 11.31 12.00 -12.77
C THR A 110 9.84 12.27 -12.45
N ILE A 111 9.17 11.35 -11.75
CA ILE A 111 7.72 11.43 -11.48
C ILE A 111 7.40 12.54 -10.47
N LEU A 112 8.26 12.77 -9.49
CA LEU A 112 8.05 13.73 -8.40
C LEU A 112 9.04 14.90 -8.51
N ASN A 113 8.56 16.13 -8.33
CA ASN A 113 9.40 17.32 -8.21
C ASN A 113 9.68 17.60 -6.72
N LEU A 114 10.83 17.14 -6.21
CA LEU A 114 11.15 17.25 -4.78
C LEU A 114 11.22 18.70 -4.27
N PRO A 115 11.87 19.65 -4.96
CA PRO A 115 11.84 21.06 -4.56
C PRO A 115 10.44 21.64 -4.34
N ASP A 116 9.48 21.33 -5.22
CA ASP A 116 8.11 21.82 -5.09
C ASP A 116 7.41 21.17 -3.89
N ILE A 117 7.56 19.85 -3.73
CA ILE A 117 6.97 19.11 -2.61
C ILE A 117 7.56 19.60 -1.27
N GLU A 118 8.86 19.83 -1.18
CA GLU A 118 9.50 20.35 0.03
C GLU A 118 9.03 21.76 0.38
N ALA A 119 8.64 22.57 -0.60
CA ALA A 119 8.10 23.90 -0.36
C ALA A 119 6.64 23.88 0.12
N GLU A 120 5.88 22.83 -0.20
CA GLU A 120 4.46 22.71 0.14
C GLU A 120 4.20 22.00 1.48
N PHE A 121 5.08 21.10 1.91
CA PHE A 121 4.87 20.25 3.07
C PHE A 121 5.73 20.66 4.27
N SER A 122 5.22 20.42 5.48
CA SER A 122 6.05 20.48 6.69
C SER A 122 7.15 19.41 6.62
N LYS A 123 8.23 19.60 7.39
CA LYS A 123 9.30 18.60 7.45
C LYS A 123 8.77 17.25 7.97
N GLU A 124 7.87 17.30 8.94
CA GLU A 124 7.23 16.12 9.54
C GLU A 124 6.37 15.37 8.50
N ASP A 125 5.52 16.10 7.77
CA ASP A 125 4.69 15.49 6.72
C ASP A 125 5.53 14.99 5.55
N PHE A 126 6.60 15.71 5.18
CA PHE A 126 7.52 15.27 4.15
C PHE A 126 8.20 13.95 4.52
N ASN A 127 8.69 13.85 5.75
CA ASN A 127 9.34 12.65 6.26
C ASN A 127 8.38 11.45 6.27
N MET A 128 7.15 11.69 6.72
CA MET A 128 6.10 10.68 6.77
C MET A 128 5.71 10.21 5.37
N LEU A 129 5.27 11.13 4.50
CA LEU A 129 4.63 10.78 3.22
C LEU A 129 5.63 10.45 2.12
N PHE A 130 6.81 11.08 2.12
CA PHE A 130 7.77 10.98 1.01
C PHE A 130 9.10 10.34 1.40
N SER A 131 9.42 10.22 2.68
CA SER A 131 10.69 9.60 3.11
C SER A 131 10.55 8.21 3.74
N ALA A 132 9.33 7.68 3.84
CA ALA A 132 9.04 6.39 4.45
C ALA A 132 9.54 6.30 5.92
N ILE A 133 9.44 7.42 6.66
CA ILE A 133 9.80 7.51 8.08
C ILE A 133 8.51 7.49 8.90
N TRP A 134 8.36 6.51 9.79
CA TRP A 134 7.20 6.45 10.67
C TRP A 134 7.30 7.50 11.79
N PRO A 135 6.23 8.27 12.07
CA PRO A 135 6.22 9.21 13.19
C PRO A 135 6.58 8.57 14.54
N GLN A 136 6.22 7.31 14.73
CA GLN A 136 6.42 6.52 15.95
C GLN A 136 7.89 6.16 16.19
N GLU A 137 8.76 6.15 15.17
CA GLU A 137 10.19 5.86 15.32
C GLU A 137 10.89 6.89 16.22
N ASN A 138 10.44 8.15 16.17
CA ASN A 138 11.00 9.21 17.01
C ASN A 138 10.62 9.05 18.50
N SER A 139 9.51 8.36 18.78
CA SER A 139 9.00 8.11 20.13
C SER A 139 9.73 6.98 20.84
N GLU A 140 10.29 6.03 20.09
CA GLU A 140 11.01 4.85 20.61
C GLU A 140 12.43 5.20 21.06
N VAL A 141 13.05 6.25 20.49
CA VAL A 141 14.39 6.73 20.87
C VAL A 141 14.39 7.48 22.22
N ALA A 142 13.22 7.92 22.69
CA ALA A 142 13.06 8.69 23.93
C ALA A 142 12.76 7.83 25.18
N LYS A 143 12.78 6.50 25.06
CA LYS A 143 12.62 5.54 26.18
C LYS A 143 13.88 4.73 26.37
#